data_AF-A0A2W4LX18-F1
#
_entry.id   AF-A0A2W4LX18-F1
#
_cell.length_a   1.000
_cell.length_b   1.000
_cell.length_c   1.000
_cell.angle_alpha   90.00
_cell.angle_beta   90.00
_cell.angle_gamma   90.00
#
_symmetry.space_group_name_H-M   'P 1'
#
loop_
_entity.id
_entity.type
_entity.pdbx_description
1 polymer ?
#
loop_
_entity_poly.entity_id
_entity_poly.type
_entity_poly.pdbx_seq_one_letter_code
_entity_poly.pdbx_strand_id
1 'polypeptide(L)'
;MRCSTAQSGEIQQGRYRMKFRHFRLPIVHLVRLAMVCVGLGACGSEEDASIDDLVDALIDDSNLRAEEICDCSVALGYTSRAECVDDFGYLGPSRRRCIKEAYAKDEAASRQYLECLLPLSQELSSCVNERLVCTDFSSVAVCLDDYDVGWESCIGLPGSVARELASCYSQ
;
A
#
# COMPACT_ATOMS: atom_id res chain seq x y z
N MET A 1 -45.75 20.25 29.09
CA MET A 1 -45.25 21.63 29.26
C MET A 1 -44.49 21.73 30.57
N ARG A 2 -43.16 21.80 30.52
CA ARG A 2 -42.26 22.41 31.52
C ARG A 2 -40.84 22.36 30.95
N CYS A 3 -40.37 23.53 30.52
CA CYS A 3 -39.00 23.78 30.12
C CYS A 3 -38.10 23.76 31.35
N SER A 4 -36.92 23.12 31.24
CA SER A 4 -35.82 23.36 32.16
C SER A 4 -34.55 23.53 31.34
N THR A 5 -34.10 24.78 31.30
CA THR A 5 -32.82 25.26 30.77
C THR A 5 -31.71 25.05 31.80
N ALA A 6 -30.61 24.43 31.38
CA ALA A 6 -29.28 24.49 31.99
C ALA A 6 -28.31 23.84 30.99
N GLN A 7 -27.08 24.24 30.77
CA GLN A 7 -26.32 25.45 31.04
C GLN A 7 -25.05 25.28 30.20
N SER A 8 -24.65 26.35 29.53
CA SER A 8 -23.54 26.43 28.58
C SER A 8 -22.21 25.98 29.21
N GLY A 9 -21.54 25.02 28.57
CA GLY A 9 -20.15 24.65 28.85
C GLY A 9 -19.28 25.06 27.68
N GLU A 10 -18.63 26.22 27.80
CA GLU A 10 -17.58 26.69 26.91
C GLU A 10 -16.35 25.77 27.03
N ILE A 11 -16.04 24.99 25.98
CA ILE A 11 -14.71 24.39 25.81
C ILE A 11 -13.97 25.24 24.78
N GLN A 12 -12.99 25.97 25.31
CA GLN A 12 -12.15 26.91 24.58
C GLN A 12 -11.38 26.22 23.45
N GLN A 13 -11.50 26.80 22.25
CA GLN A 13 -10.67 26.50 21.09
C GLN A 13 -9.20 26.82 21.39
N GLY A 14 -8.40 25.77 21.60
CA GLY A 14 -6.94 25.82 21.61
C GLY A 14 -6.41 26.16 20.22
N ARG A 15 -6.24 27.46 19.96
CA ARG A 15 -5.65 28.02 18.74
C ARG A 15 -4.14 27.74 18.72
N TYR A 16 -3.70 26.63 18.12
CA TYR A 16 -2.29 26.37 17.88
C TYR A 16 -1.73 27.37 16.85
N ARG A 17 -1.04 28.40 17.36
CA ARG A 17 -0.23 29.34 16.56
C ARG A 17 1.06 28.63 16.13
N MET A 18 1.13 28.20 14.87
CA MET A 18 2.41 27.89 14.23
C MET A 18 3.26 29.16 14.16
N LYS A 19 4.40 29.18 14.87
CA LYS A 19 5.42 30.22 14.73
C LYS A 19 6.38 29.80 13.60
N PHE A 20 6.11 30.28 12.38
CA PHE A 20 7.10 30.31 11.31
C PHE A 20 8.25 31.23 11.72
N ARG A 21 9.40 30.66 12.06
CA ARG A 21 10.65 31.41 12.18
C ARG A 21 11.25 31.56 10.80
N HIS A 22 11.37 32.80 10.36
CA HIS A 22 12.19 33.20 9.22
C HIS A 22 13.65 32.81 9.47
N PHE A 23 14.14 31.82 8.73
CA PHE A 23 15.58 31.62 8.54
C PHE A 23 16.00 32.39 7.29
N ARG A 24 16.52 33.60 7.51
CA ARG A 24 17.36 34.31 6.53
C ARG A 24 18.80 33.86 6.77
N LEU A 25 19.44 33.27 5.76
CA LEU A 25 20.90 33.17 5.71
C LEU A 25 21.41 33.74 4.38
N PRO A 26 22.58 34.42 4.40
CA PRO A 26 22.99 35.34 3.37
C PRO A 26 23.64 34.66 2.16
N ILE A 27 23.39 35.29 1.01
CA ILE A 27 24.08 35.14 -0.27
C ILE A 27 25.47 35.77 -0.14
N VAL A 28 26.57 34.99 -0.13
CA VAL A 28 27.88 35.43 -0.64
C VAL A 28 28.78 34.24 -0.99
N HIS A 29 29.48 34.34 -2.14
CA HIS A 29 30.57 33.49 -2.69
C HIS A 29 30.10 32.23 -3.45
N LEU A 30 30.01 32.16 -4.79
CA LEU A 30 30.97 32.53 -5.83
C LEU A 30 32.39 32.02 -5.50
N VAL A 31 32.76 30.84 -6.03
CA VAL A 31 34.08 30.50 -6.62
C VAL A 31 34.22 28.97 -6.87
N ARG A 32 34.57 28.64 -8.12
CA ARG A 32 35.26 27.44 -8.66
C ARG A 32 34.51 26.13 -8.95
N LEU A 33 34.19 25.99 -10.24
CA LEU A 33 34.52 24.84 -11.10
C LEU A 33 35.43 23.77 -10.45
N ALA A 34 34.85 22.61 -10.19
CA ALA A 34 35.52 21.32 -10.31
C ALA A 34 34.54 20.36 -11.00
N MET A 35 34.67 20.29 -12.32
CA MET A 35 34.05 19.30 -13.19
C MET A 35 34.70 17.95 -12.86
N VAL A 36 34.17 17.24 -11.87
CA VAL A 36 34.46 15.84 -11.64
C VAL A 36 33.35 15.04 -12.30
N CYS A 37 33.52 14.75 -13.59
CA CYS A 37 32.76 13.69 -14.26
C CYS A 37 33.24 12.35 -13.71
N VAL A 38 32.72 11.94 -12.55
CA VAL A 38 32.80 10.54 -12.14
C VAL A 38 31.92 9.77 -13.13
N GLY A 39 32.57 9.09 -14.06
CA GLY A 39 31.93 8.11 -14.93
C GLY A 39 31.33 7.00 -14.08
N LEU A 40 30.02 7.07 -13.84
CA LEU A 40 29.17 5.94 -13.46
C LEU A 40 29.05 5.00 -14.66
N GLY A 41 30.16 4.34 -15.00
CA GLY A 41 30.25 3.31 -16.03
C GLY A 41 30.04 1.93 -15.43
N ALA A 42 28.84 1.68 -14.91
CA ALA A 42 28.25 0.36 -14.69
C ALA A 42 26.79 0.57 -14.27
N CYS A 43 25.98 1.19 -15.14
CA CYS A 43 24.55 0.96 -15.10
C CYS A 43 24.40 -0.50 -15.50
N GLY A 44 24.33 -1.39 -14.50
CA GLY A 44 23.75 -2.71 -14.73
C GLY A 44 22.42 -2.45 -15.40
N SER A 45 22.19 -3.11 -16.53
CA SER A 45 20.85 -3.16 -17.10
C SER A 45 19.93 -3.66 -16.00
N GLU A 46 19.23 -2.75 -15.34
CA GLU A 46 17.99 -3.08 -14.65
C GLU A 46 17.15 -3.69 -15.76
N GLU A 47 17.14 -5.03 -15.84
CA GLU A 47 16.18 -5.73 -16.66
C GLU A 47 14.82 -5.33 -16.09
N ASP A 48 14.13 -4.43 -16.78
CA ASP A 48 12.78 -4.02 -16.42
C ASP A 48 11.97 -5.30 -16.18
N ALA A 49 11.53 -5.51 -14.93
CA ALA A 49 10.80 -6.71 -14.55
C ALA A 49 9.61 -6.92 -15.49
N SER A 50 9.33 -8.14 -15.94
CA SER A 50 8.17 -8.37 -16.81
C SER A 50 6.87 -8.11 -16.05
N ILE A 51 5.75 -7.88 -16.77
CA ILE A 51 4.43 -7.78 -16.13
C ILE A 51 4.14 -9.04 -15.32
N ASP A 52 4.48 -10.21 -15.85
CA ASP A 52 4.27 -11.47 -15.17
C ASP A 52 5.05 -11.55 -13.85
N ASP A 53 6.28 -11.03 -13.80
CA ASP A 53 7.09 -10.96 -12.58
C ASP A 53 6.48 -10.00 -11.56
N LEU A 54 6.00 -8.83 -12.00
CA LEU A 54 5.34 -7.85 -11.12
C LEU A 54 4.03 -8.42 -10.55
N VAL A 55 3.24 -9.12 -11.37
CA VAL A 55 2.01 -9.80 -10.93
C VAL A 55 2.33 -10.93 -9.97
N ASP A 56 3.34 -11.75 -10.26
CA ASP A 56 3.76 -12.82 -9.35
C ASP A 56 4.22 -12.26 -8.01
N ALA A 57 5.03 -11.20 -8.01
CA ALA A 57 5.50 -10.56 -6.78
C ALA A 57 4.33 -10.02 -5.94
N LEU A 58 3.34 -9.37 -6.58
CA LEU A 58 2.16 -8.85 -5.88
C LEU A 58 1.30 -9.99 -5.29
N ILE A 59 1.11 -11.06 -6.05
CA ILE A 59 0.32 -12.22 -5.61
C ILE A 59 1.03 -12.96 -4.47
N ASP A 60 2.35 -13.15 -4.58
CA ASP A 60 3.14 -13.83 -3.56
C ASP A 60 3.14 -13.03 -2.25
N ASP A 61 3.29 -11.70 -2.33
CA ASP A 61 3.18 -10.81 -1.18
C ASP A 61 1.79 -10.86 -0.54
N SER A 62 0.73 -10.80 -1.33
CA SER A 62 -0.65 -10.90 -0.83
C SER A 62 -0.93 -12.26 -0.16
N ASN A 63 -0.47 -13.36 -0.76
CA ASN A 63 -0.62 -14.69 -0.19
C ASN A 63 0.19 -14.84 1.11
N LEU A 64 1.43 -14.35 1.15
CA LEU A 64 2.26 -14.37 2.35
C LEU A 64 1.58 -13.59 3.49
N ARG A 65 1.07 -12.39 3.22
CA ARG A 65 0.35 -11.59 4.22
C ARG A 65 -0.90 -12.30 4.73
N ALA A 66 -1.66 -12.97 3.87
CA ALA A 66 -2.81 -13.78 4.30
C ALA A 66 -2.37 -14.92 5.23
N GLU A 67 -1.29 -15.62 4.88
CA GLU A 67 -0.71 -16.69 5.69
C GLU A 67 -0.25 -16.18 7.07
N GLU A 68 0.40 -15.01 7.14
CA GLU A 68 0.86 -14.37 8.37
C GLU A 68 -0.29 -13.91 9.27
N ILE A 69 -1.30 -13.23 8.71
CA ILE A 69 -2.50 -12.83 9.47
C ILE A 69 -3.21 -14.07 10.03
N CYS A 70 -3.27 -15.15 9.25
CA CYS A 70 -3.96 -16.37 9.62
C CYS A 70 -3.21 -17.27 10.61
N ASP A 71 -1.97 -16.93 10.97
CA ASP A 71 -1.34 -17.49 12.17
C ASP A 71 -2.10 -17.08 13.45
N CYS A 72 -2.86 -15.97 13.39
CA CYS A 72 -3.81 -15.54 14.42
C CYS A 72 -5.24 -16.10 14.23
N SER A 73 -5.45 -17.07 13.33
CA SER A 73 -6.79 -17.58 12.93
C SER A 73 -7.78 -17.80 14.08
N VAL A 74 -7.36 -18.45 15.17
CA VAL A 74 -8.23 -18.70 16.33
C VAL A 74 -8.69 -17.40 17.01
N ALA A 75 -7.79 -16.42 17.13
CA ALA A 75 -8.11 -15.12 17.73
C ALA A 75 -9.02 -14.27 16.83
N LEU A 76 -8.93 -14.48 15.51
CA LEU A 76 -9.80 -13.89 14.50
C LEU A 76 -11.17 -14.61 14.38
N GLY A 77 -11.38 -15.70 15.14
CA GLY A 77 -12.65 -16.42 15.18
C GLY A 77 -12.79 -17.54 14.16
N TYR A 78 -11.73 -17.88 13.42
CA TYR A 78 -11.72 -19.01 12.50
C TYR A 78 -11.52 -20.34 13.22
N THR A 79 -12.08 -21.41 12.67
CA THR A 79 -11.91 -22.77 13.19
C THR A 79 -10.52 -23.32 12.87
N SER A 80 -9.94 -22.87 11.75
CA SER A 80 -8.60 -23.29 11.34
C SER A 80 -7.88 -22.20 10.54
N ARG A 81 -6.55 -22.32 10.49
CA ARG A 81 -5.70 -21.50 9.63
C ARG A 81 -6.07 -21.62 8.15
N ALA A 82 -6.41 -22.82 7.68
CA ALA A 82 -6.78 -23.05 6.29
C ALA A 82 -8.08 -22.32 5.90
N GLU A 83 -9.08 -22.34 6.78
CA GLU A 83 -10.33 -21.57 6.61
C GLU A 83 -10.04 -20.07 6.55
N CYS A 84 -9.21 -19.57 7.46
CA CYS A 84 -8.79 -18.16 7.45
C CYS A 84 -8.11 -17.75 6.14
N VAL A 85 -7.15 -18.56 5.64
CA VAL A 85 -6.40 -18.26 4.40
C VAL A 85 -7.32 -18.27 3.17
N ASP A 86 -8.32 -19.14 3.15
CA ASP A 86 -9.33 -19.17 2.10
C ASP A 86 -10.17 -17.88 2.09
N ASP A 87 -10.62 -17.42 3.28
CA ASP A 87 -11.41 -16.20 3.44
C ASP A 87 -10.61 -14.91 3.17
N PHE A 88 -9.34 -14.86 3.56
CA PHE A 88 -8.44 -13.74 3.22
C PHE A 88 -8.03 -13.70 1.74
N GLY A 89 -8.48 -14.68 0.94
CA GLY A 89 -8.45 -14.60 -0.52
C GLY A 89 -7.17 -15.16 -1.14
N TYR A 90 -6.69 -16.32 -0.67
CA TYR A 90 -5.57 -17.01 -1.32
C TYR A 90 -5.74 -17.12 -2.83
N LEU A 91 -4.73 -16.66 -3.57
CA LEU A 91 -4.71 -16.60 -5.02
C LEU A 91 -3.96 -17.81 -5.57
N GLY A 92 -4.69 -18.92 -5.64
CA GLY A 92 -4.21 -20.18 -6.18
C GLY A 92 -3.88 -20.13 -7.68
N PRO A 93 -3.33 -21.24 -8.26
CA PRO A 93 -2.80 -21.25 -9.62
C PRO A 93 -3.78 -20.86 -10.72
N SER A 94 -5.07 -21.20 -10.58
CA SER A 94 -6.12 -20.82 -11.54
C SER A 94 -6.37 -19.32 -11.54
N ARG A 95 -6.57 -18.72 -10.36
CA ARG A 95 -6.76 -17.26 -10.21
C ARG A 95 -5.54 -16.48 -10.65
N ARG A 96 -4.34 -16.93 -10.26
CA ARG A 96 -3.06 -16.33 -10.70
C ARG A 96 -2.99 -16.23 -12.23
N ARG A 97 -3.31 -17.32 -12.94
CA ARG A 97 -3.33 -17.32 -14.41
C ARG A 97 -4.33 -16.31 -14.97
N CYS A 98 -5.56 -16.28 -14.45
CA CYS A 98 -6.58 -15.32 -14.86
C CYS A 98 -6.11 -13.86 -14.66
N ILE A 99 -5.51 -13.56 -13.52
CA ILE A 99 -5.00 -12.21 -13.19
C ILE A 99 -3.91 -11.79 -14.18
N LYS A 100 -2.95 -12.69 -14.51
CA LYS A 100 -1.92 -12.41 -15.52
C LYS A 100 -2.53 -12.13 -16.89
N GLU A 101 -3.47 -12.95 -17.33
CA GLU A 101 -4.18 -12.75 -18.60
C GLU A 101 -4.96 -11.42 -18.65
N ALA A 102 -5.53 -10.99 -17.52
CA ALA A 102 -6.21 -9.70 -17.39
C ALA A 102 -5.23 -8.53 -17.57
N TYR A 103 -4.10 -8.52 -16.86
CA TYR A 103 -3.09 -7.46 -16.96
C TYR A 103 -2.42 -7.41 -18.35
N ALA A 104 -2.25 -8.56 -19.01
CA ALA A 104 -1.68 -8.64 -20.36
C ALA A 104 -2.55 -7.96 -21.44
N LYS A 105 -3.83 -7.64 -21.17
CA LYS A 105 -4.70 -6.93 -22.13
C LYS A 105 -4.24 -5.50 -22.44
N ASP A 106 -3.50 -4.88 -21.52
CA ASP A 106 -2.89 -3.56 -21.69
C ASP A 106 -1.61 -3.49 -20.84
N GLU A 107 -0.53 -4.08 -21.34
CA GLU A 107 0.72 -4.19 -20.60
C GLU A 107 1.28 -2.84 -20.15
N ALA A 108 1.17 -1.80 -20.97
CA ALA A 108 1.74 -0.49 -20.65
C ALA A 108 1.01 0.18 -19.48
N ALA A 109 -0.32 0.14 -19.45
CA ALA A 109 -1.09 0.69 -18.35
C ALA A 109 -0.99 -0.19 -17.09
N SER A 110 -1.03 -1.52 -17.27
CA SER A 110 -0.87 -2.50 -16.19
C SER A 110 0.50 -2.36 -15.50
N ARG A 111 1.56 -2.12 -16.27
CA ARG A 111 2.91 -1.89 -15.73
C ARG A 111 2.95 -0.71 -14.79
N GLN A 112 2.48 0.44 -15.25
CA GLN A 112 2.46 1.67 -14.46
C GLN A 112 1.63 1.52 -13.18
N TYR A 113 0.52 0.78 -13.25
CA TYR A 113 -0.28 0.46 -12.08
C TYR A 113 0.46 -0.44 -11.10
N LEU A 114 1.05 -1.55 -11.57
CA LEU A 114 1.75 -2.52 -10.72
C LEU A 114 3.03 -1.96 -10.11
N GLU A 115 3.80 -1.15 -10.85
CA GLU A 115 4.98 -0.46 -10.34
C GLU A 115 4.63 0.55 -9.24
N CYS A 116 3.42 1.12 -9.27
CA CYS A 116 2.90 1.94 -8.17
C CYS A 116 2.45 1.08 -6.98
N LEU A 117 1.73 -0.01 -7.25
CA LEU A 117 1.06 -0.81 -6.22
C LEU A 117 2.00 -1.73 -5.44
N LEU A 118 2.99 -2.32 -6.12
CA LEU A 118 3.84 -3.34 -5.52
C LEU A 118 4.64 -2.84 -4.30
N PRO A 119 5.29 -1.66 -4.33
CA PRO A 119 5.94 -1.11 -3.15
C PRO A 119 4.96 -0.88 -1.99
N LEU A 120 3.75 -0.38 -2.28
CA LEU A 120 2.72 -0.16 -1.27
C LEU A 120 2.29 -1.48 -0.61
N SER A 121 2.13 -2.55 -1.40
CA SER A 121 1.77 -3.87 -0.88
C SER A 121 2.89 -4.42 0.02
N GLN A 122 4.15 -4.26 -0.39
CA GLN A 122 5.31 -4.68 0.41
C GLN A 122 5.43 -3.89 1.72
N GLU A 123 5.19 -2.57 1.68
CA GLU A 123 5.13 -1.72 2.88
C GLU A 123 3.99 -2.15 3.81
N LEU A 124 2.81 -2.46 3.27
CA LEU A 124 1.69 -3.01 4.02
C LEU A 124 2.08 -4.33 4.70
N SER A 125 2.66 -5.27 3.96
CA SER A 125 3.10 -6.56 4.52
C SER A 125 4.13 -6.38 5.64
N SER A 126 5.13 -5.50 5.44
CA SER A 126 6.11 -5.17 6.47
C SER A 126 5.44 -4.57 7.71
N CYS A 127 4.52 -3.62 7.53
CA CYS A 127 3.80 -2.98 8.63
C CYS A 127 2.92 -3.96 9.41
N VAL A 128 2.21 -4.85 8.71
CA VAL A 128 1.40 -5.90 9.31
C VAL A 128 2.29 -6.83 10.13
N ASN A 129 3.39 -7.32 9.57
CA ASN A 129 4.32 -8.22 10.28
C ASN A 129 4.86 -7.57 11.56
N GLU A 130 5.25 -6.29 11.51
CA GLU A 130 5.78 -5.56 12.67
C GLU A 130 4.72 -5.27 13.76
N ARG A 131 3.46 -5.08 13.37
CA ARG A 131 2.42 -4.55 14.26
C ARG A 131 1.34 -5.54 14.64
N LEU A 132 1.23 -6.68 13.97
CA LEU A 132 0.16 -7.64 14.21
C LEU A 132 0.20 -8.15 15.65
N VAL A 133 -0.88 -7.88 16.38
CA VAL A 133 -1.13 -8.45 17.70
C VAL A 133 -2.41 -9.28 17.60
N CYS A 134 -2.31 -10.60 17.70
CA CYS A 134 -3.45 -11.49 17.47
C CYS A 134 -4.69 -11.15 18.32
N THR A 135 -4.51 -10.64 19.53
CA THR A 135 -5.59 -10.27 20.44
C THR A 135 -6.14 -8.85 20.20
N ASP A 136 -5.51 -8.07 19.34
CA ASP A 136 -5.87 -6.69 19.02
C ASP A 136 -5.59 -6.40 17.54
N PHE A 137 -6.48 -6.85 16.66
CA PHE A 137 -6.33 -6.62 15.22
C PHE A 137 -6.39 -5.13 14.84
N SER A 138 -6.84 -4.24 15.74
CA SER A 138 -6.76 -2.80 15.48
C SER A 138 -5.31 -2.30 15.43
N SER A 139 -4.34 -3.08 15.91
CA SER A 139 -2.91 -2.76 15.84
C SER A 139 -2.39 -2.59 14.41
N VAL A 140 -3.04 -3.21 13.42
CA VAL A 140 -2.69 -3.08 11.99
C VAL A 140 -3.57 -2.07 11.22
N ALA A 141 -4.53 -1.41 11.87
CA ALA A 141 -5.46 -0.50 11.20
C ALA A 141 -4.75 0.63 10.45
N VAL A 142 -3.70 1.21 11.07
CA VAL A 142 -2.89 2.25 10.42
C VAL A 142 -2.12 1.73 9.20
N CYS A 143 -1.74 0.45 9.16
CA CYS A 143 -1.10 -0.14 8.00
C CYS A 143 -2.07 -0.17 6.80
N LEU A 144 -3.34 -0.50 7.07
CA LEU A 144 -4.39 -0.52 6.05
C LEU A 144 -4.74 0.90 5.59
N ASP A 145 -4.88 1.85 6.52
CA ASP A 145 -5.15 3.25 6.19
C ASP A 145 -4.04 3.85 5.32
N ASP A 146 -2.76 3.61 5.66
CA ASP A 146 -1.61 4.09 4.88
C ASP A 146 -1.58 3.46 3.48
N TYR A 147 -1.88 2.15 3.38
CA TYR A 147 -2.00 1.45 2.10
C TYR A 147 -3.13 2.01 1.24
N ASP A 148 -4.32 2.24 1.80
CA ASP A 148 -5.48 2.74 1.07
C ASP A 148 -5.21 4.15 0.53
N VAL A 149 -4.62 5.03 1.34
CA VAL A 149 -4.20 6.38 0.91
C VAL A 149 -3.16 6.30 -0.21
N GLY A 150 -2.19 5.38 -0.10
CA GLY A 150 -1.20 5.14 -1.14
C GLY A 150 -1.83 4.63 -2.44
N TRP A 151 -2.74 3.66 -2.33
CA TRP A 151 -3.44 3.04 -3.45
C TRP A 151 -4.30 4.04 -4.22
N GLU A 152 -5.01 4.93 -3.52
CA GLU A 152 -5.79 6.02 -4.14
C GLU A 152 -4.93 6.99 -4.98
N SER A 153 -3.62 7.05 -4.71
CA SER A 153 -2.68 7.87 -5.48
C SER A 153 -2.18 7.21 -6.76
N CYS A 154 -2.38 5.90 -6.93
CA CYS A 154 -1.98 5.17 -8.11
C CYS A 154 -2.88 5.48 -9.32
N ILE A 155 -2.30 5.41 -10.52
CA ILE A 155 -3.06 5.55 -11.76
C ILE A 155 -4.11 4.43 -11.86
N GLY A 156 -5.37 4.75 -12.10
CA GLY A 156 -6.40 3.72 -12.27
C GLY A 156 -6.15 2.83 -13.49
N LEU A 157 -6.46 1.53 -13.37
CA LEU A 157 -6.44 0.61 -14.51
C LEU A 157 -7.47 1.01 -15.57
N PRO A 158 -7.20 0.75 -16.87
CA PRO A 158 -8.21 0.87 -17.91
C PRO A 158 -9.45 0.01 -17.58
N GLY A 159 -10.64 0.52 -17.86
CA GLY A 159 -11.90 -0.17 -17.51
C GLY A 159 -12.09 -1.54 -18.17
N SER A 160 -11.35 -1.86 -19.24
CA SER A 160 -11.27 -3.22 -19.80
C SER A 160 -10.49 -4.17 -18.90
N VAL A 161 -9.29 -3.77 -18.46
CA VAL A 161 -8.44 -4.55 -17.56
C VAL A 161 -9.13 -4.72 -16.20
N ALA A 162 -9.67 -3.64 -15.63
CA ALA A 162 -10.33 -3.68 -14.32
C ALA A 162 -11.55 -4.64 -14.29
N ARG A 163 -12.35 -4.67 -15.36
CA ARG A 163 -13.50 -5.60 -15.46
C ARG A 163 -13.05 -7.05 -15.58
N GLU A 164 -11.98 -7.31 -16.35
CA GLU A 164 -11.46 -8.67 -16.46
C GLU A 164 -10.89 -9.14 -15.12
N LEU A 165 -10.13 -8.26 -14.46
CA LEU A 165 -9.57 -8.54 -13.14
C LEU A 165 -10.68 -8.86 -12.13
N ALA A 166 -11.75 -8.07 -12.10
CA ALA A 166 -12.91 -8.34 -11.24
C ALA A 166 -13.53 -9.73 -11.51
N SER A 167 -13.57 -10.18 -12.76
CA SER A 167 -14.08 -11.51 -13.12
C SER A 167 -13.20 -12.67 -12.60
N CYS A 168 -11.91 -12.43 -12.37
CA CYS A 168 -11.00 -13.42 -11.77
C CYS A 168 -11.32 -13.69 -10.30
N TYR A 169 -11.84 -12.69 -9.58
CA TYR A 169 -12.20 -12.81 -8.17
C TYR A 169 -13.61 -13.34 -7.93
N SER A 170 -14.48 -13.32 -8.95
CA SER A 170 -15.83 -13.90 -8.88
C SER A 170 -15.90 -15.39 -9.21
N GLN A 171 -14.76 -16.03 -9.45
CA GLN A 171 -14.63 -17.45 -9.83
C GLN A 171 -14.38 -18.37 -8.64
#